data_AF-A0A0W8CM74-F1
#
_entry.id   AF-A0A0W8CM74-F1
#
_cell.length_a   1.000
_cell.length_b   1.000
_cell.length_c   1.000
_cell.angle_alpha   90.00
_cell.angle_beta   90.00
_cell.angle_gamma   90.00
#
_symmetry.space_group_name_H-M   'P 1'
#
loop_
_entity.id
_entity.type
_entity.pdbx_description
1 polymer ?
#
loop_
_entity_poly.entity_id
_entity_poly.type
_entity_poly.pdbx_seq_one_letter_code
_entity_poly.pdbx_strand_id
1 'polypeptide(L)'
;MEIVHDGVMSPNGLSSALTCIRRRRQTRYYKLYTLFADRIRRIRNGNTEYVAPTPPSCSQYCSDNAPPTSNSLTAQWLEWTSIYSSLCEVLMQHLKVRRALRIDHSVKFCMKLKNWTGSGQREGIADGKMLLLAQNEIGQIIGRRLTRSENNEETEELLRSVAHSFQPATSNGDLFVVSDDASSVRNMVHRVFQDRVSTKQDPFHVIQRITTKVKVAKRKWIAKELKAAIYTVDREMRPTQEMESAFRHVVERLSLDDVSCSVSEWRGCYESNLGQIRRGDLFVQESVYKEGGKAVRVVSTSQLEGFHSALKKLVVRQVSAALGLRILDVFIVRHNLRVGAEFGRNVNVGDLDFISLSHAALLSHGAVAESPQLEFALNMISRWTNGFEFLKALE
;
A
#
# COMPACT_ATOMS: atom_id res chain seq x y z
N MET A 1 -12.91 16.02 12.45
CA MET A 1 -12.32 14.70 12.13
C MET A 1 -11.02 14.78 11.33
N GLU A 2 -10.83 15.77 10.45
CA GLU A 2 -9.61 15.91 9.62
C GLU A 2 -8.29 15.84 10.41
N ILE A 3 -8.12 16.62 11.49
CA ILE A 3 -6.90 16.59 12.33
C ILE A 3 -6.62 15.19 12.89
N VAL A 4 -7.68 14.45 13.23
CA VAL A 4 -7.58 13.07 13.74
C VAL A 4 -7.15 12.16 12.60
N HIS A 5 -7.77 12.31 11.43
CA HIS A 5 -7.42 11.54 10.23
C HIS A 5 -5.96 11.74 9.82
N ASP A 6 -5.50 12.99 9.71
CA ASP A 6 -4.11 13.31 9.39
C ASP A 6 -3.15 12.76 10.45
N GLY A 7 -3.55 12.83 11.73
CA GLY A 7 -2.82 12.21 12.82
C GLY A 7 -2.67 10.70 12.63
N VAL A 8 -3.78 9.97 12.45
CA VAL A 8 -3.75 8.50 12.25
C VAL A 8 -2.92 8.12 11.02
N MET A 9 -3.09 8.86 9.92
CA MET A 9 -2.38 8.69 8.64
C MET A 9 -0.98 9.32 8.62
N SER A 10 -0.42 9.67 9.79
CA SER A 10 0.97 10.12 9.92
C SER A 10 1.83 9.05 10.59
N PRO A 11 3.17 9.08 10.41
CA PRO A 11 4.09 8.19 11.12
C PRO A 11 3.94 8.28 12.64
N ASN A 12 3.70 9.49 13.16
CA ASN A 12 3.60 9.81 14.59
C ASN A 12 2.24 9.48 15.22
N GLY A 13 1.26 9.05 14.41
CA GLY A 13 -0.08 8.77 14.88
C GLY A 13 -0.76 9.98 15.51
N LEU A 14 -1.63 9.73 16.48
CA LEU A 14 -2.41 10.78 17.14
C LEU A 14 -1.60 11.70 18.07
N SER A 15 -0.32 11.41 18.33
CA SER A 15 0.48 12.23 19.25
C SER A 15 0.58 13.69 18.79
N SER A 16 0.94 13.92 17.53
CA SER A 16 1.01 15.27 16.95
C SER A 16 -0.37 15.94 16.87
N ALA A 17 -1.41 15.17 16.55
CA ALA A 17 -2.79 15.65 16.51
C ALA A 17 -3.28 16.11 17.90
N LEU A 18 -3.05 15.32 18.94
CA LEU A 18 -3.40 15.65 20.32
C LEU A 18 -2.65 16.90 20.82
N THR A 19 -1.35 17.00 20.52
CA THR A 19 -0.56 18.20 20.85
C THR A 19 -1.12 19.44 20.13
N CYS A 20 -1.51 19.31 18.85
CA CYS A 20 -2.15 20.38 18.10
C CYS A 20 -3.49 20.80 18.73
N ILE A 21 -4.33 19.84 19.13
CA ILE A 21 -5.62 20.12 19.79
C ILE A 21 -5.39 20.85 21.12
N ARG A 22 -4.46 20.38 21.96
CA ARG A 22 -4.11 21.03 23.24
C ARG A 22 -3.67 22.48 23.02
N ARG A 23 -2.76 22.71 22.07
CA ARG A 23 -2.29 24.06 21.71
C ARG A 23 -3.44 24.96 21.23
N ARG A 24 -4.33 24.46 20.35
CA ARG A 24 -5.50 25.22 19.88
C ARG A 24 -6.43 25.62 21.03
N ARG A 25 -6.62 24.74 22.03
CA ARG A 25 -7.45 25.02 23.22
C ARG A 25 -6.81 26.07 24.14
N GLN A 26 -5.49 25.99 24.37
CA GLN A 26 -4.74 27.03 25.08
C GLN A 26 -4.82 28.38 24.36
N THR A 27 -4.65 28.42 23.05
CA THR A 27 -4.80 29.66 22.27
C THR A 27 -6.23 30.20 22.36
N ARG A 28 -7.25 29.34 22.34
CA ARG A 28 -8.65 29.75 22.51
C ARG A 28 -8.89 30.36 23.89
N TYR A 29 -8.33 29.78 24.95
CA TYR A 29 -8.40 30.34 26.29
C TYR A 29 -7.91 31.80 26.31
N TYR A 30 -6.71 32.07 25.80
CA TYR A 30 -6.16 33.43 25.82
C TYR A 30 -6.98 34.40 24.97
N LYS A 31 -7.57 33.96 23.84
CA LYS A 31 -8.50 34.79 23.07
C LYS A 31 -9.75 35.16 23.88
N LEU A 32 -10.35 34.19 24.57
CA LEU A 32 -11.52 34.42 25.42
C LEU A 32 -11.18 35.31 26.62
N TYR A 33 -10.01 35.09 27.23
CA TYR A 33 -9.52 35.90 28.34
C TYR A 33 -9.32 37.36 27.93
N THR A 34 -8.78 37.63 26.74
CA THR A 34 -8.65 39.00 26.22
C THR A 34 -9.99 39.69 26.05
N LEU A 35 -11.00 38.98 25.50
CA LEU A 35 -12.36 39.52 25.36
C LEU A 35 -13.01 39.79 26.71
N PHE A 36 -12.83 38.87 27.67
CA PHE A 36 -13.27 39.04 29.05
C PHE A 36 -12.63 40.28 29.68
N ALA A 37 -11.29 40.37 29.65
CA ALA A 37 -10.55 41.49 30.22
C ALA A 37 -10.94 42.84 29.61
N ASP A 38 -11.12 42.92 28.28
CA ASP A 38 -11.59 44.13 27.62
C ASP A 38 -13.00 44.52 28.08
N ARG A 39 -13.92 43.56 28.21
CA ARG A 39 -15.28 43.82 28.68
C ARG A 39 -15.28 44.32 30.13
N ILE A 40 -14.52 43.69 31.02
CA ILE A 40 -14.38 44.12 32.41
C ILE A 40 -13.82 45.54 32.48
N ARG A 41 -12.80 45.85 31.69
CA ARG A 41 -12.23 47.20 31.60
C ARG A 41 -13.28 48.23 31.19
N ARG A 42 -14.08 47.94 30.16
CA ARG A 42 -15.17 48.85 29.72
C ARG A 42 -16.24 49.07 30.78
N ILE A 43 -16.63 48.02 31.52
CA ILE A 43 -17.63 48.15 32.60
C ILE A 43 -17.07 49.00 33.74
N ARG A 44 -15.82 48.77 34.15
CA ARG A 44 -15.18 49.54 35.22
C ARG A 44 -15.03 51.03 34.90
N ASN A 45 -14.87 51.38 33.63
CA ASN A 45 -14.87 52.79 33.21
C ASN A 45 -16.23 53.49 33.44
N GLY A 46 -17.35 52.75 33.46
CA GLY A 46 -18.67 53.28 33.75
C GLY A 46 -19.15 53.02 35.19
N ASN A 47 -18.50 52.12 35.92
CA ASN A 47 -18.80 51.78 37.31
C ASN A 47 -17.52 51.29 38.02
N THR A 48 -16.86 52.19 38.75
CA THR A 48 -15.58 51.91 39.43
C THR A 48 -15.69 50.86 40.53
N GLU A 49 -16.88 50.71 41.14
CA GLU A 49 -17.16 49.72 42.19
C GLU A 49 -17.44 48.31 41.62
N TYR A 50 -17.41 48.13 40.31
CA TYR A 50 -17.70 46.83 39.70
C TYR A 50 -16.64 45.77 40.02
N VAL A 51 -17.06 44.75 40.76
CA VAL A 51 -16.29 43.54 41.07
C VAL A 51 -16.54 42.47 40.00
N ALA A 52 -15.49 42.12 39.26
CA ALA A 52 -15.54 41.11 38.22
C ALA A 52 -15.49 39.69 38.82
N PRO A 53 -16.17 38.71 38.20
CA PRO A 53 -15.96 37.31 38.55
C PRO A 53 -14.51 36.87 38.21
N THR A 54 -13.95 35.97 39.00
CA THR A 54 -12.63 35.38 38.70
C THR A 54 -12.76 34.39 37.54
N PRO A 55 -12.11 34.63 36.38
CA PRO A 55 -12.14 33.65 35.29
C PRO A 55 -11.36 32.39 35.69
N PRO A 56 -11.70 31.21 35.13
CA PRO A 56 -10.90 30.01 35.35
C PRO A 56 -9.46 30.24 34.88
N SER A 57 -8.49 29.57 35.51
CA SER A 57 -7.11 29.59 35.03
C SER A 57 -6.98 28.86 33.69
N CYS A 58 -5.87 29.08 32.96
CA CYS A 58 -5.58 28.35 31.74
C CYS A 58 -5.53 26.83 31.98
N SER A 59 -4.98 26.38 33.12
CA SER A 59 -4.92 24.97 33.49
C SER A 59 -6.30 24.38 33.75
N GLN A 60 -7.16 25.10 34.50
CA GLN A 60 -8.53 24.67 34.76
C GLN A 60 -9.32 24.55 33.45
N TYR A 61 -9.28 25.59 32.61
CA TYR A 61 -9.92 25.58 31.31
C TYR A 61 -9.44 24.40 30.44
N CYS A 62 -8.12 24.14 30.41
CA CYS A 62 -7.56 23.03 29.63
C CYS A 62 -7.91 21.65 30.19
N SER A 63 -8.13 21.54 31.50
CA SER A 63 -8.59 20.31 32.15
C SER A 63 -10.04 20.03 31.81
N ASP A 64 -10.92 21.02 32.01
CA ASP A 64 -12.35 20.95 31.68
C ASP A 64 -12.58 20.72 30.19
N ASN A 65 -11.65 21.21 29.37
CA ASN A 65 -11.62 21.01 27.93
C ASN A 65 -10.42 20.13 27.56
N ALA A 66 -10.23 18.97 28.19
CA ALA A 66 -9.19 18.01 27.82
C ALA A 66 -9.55 17.28 26.49
N PRO A 67 -8.58 17.04 25.58
CA PRO A 67 -8.89 16.33 24.33
C PRO A 67 -9.36 14.91 24.62
N PRO A 68 -10.23 14.33 23.79
CA PRO A 68 -10.58 12.92 23.93
C PRO A 68 -9.32 12.05 23.90
N THR A 69 -9.38 10.89 24.57
CA THR A 69 -8.23 9.99 24.66
C THR A 69 -7.83 9.46 23.28
N SER A 70 -6.58 9.02 23.13
CA SER A 70 -6.11 8.39 21.89
C SER A 70 -6.99 7.19 21.50
N ASN A 71 -7.49 6.42 22.47
CA ASN A 71 -8.35 5.27 22.23
C ASN A 71 -9.72 5.71 21.70
N SER A 72 -10.34 6.71 22.33
CA SER A 72 -11.64 7.26 21.89
C SER A 72 -11.55 7.83 20.47
N LEU A 73 -10.49 8.60 20.17
CA LEU A 73 -10.26 9.15 18.84
C LEU A 73 -9.98 8.06 17.80
N THR A 74 -9.27 6.99 18.17
CA THR A 74 -9.02 5.85 17.28
C THR A 74 -10.30 5.09 16.99
N ALA A 75 -11.12 4.82 18.00
CA ALA A 75 -12.42 4.16 17.83
C ALA A 75 -13.35 4.98 16.91
N GLN A 76 -13.46 6.29 17.17
CA GLN A 76 -14.25 7.19 16.32
C GLN A 76 -13.69 7.26 14.89
N TRP A 77 -12.37 7.23 14.71
CA TRP A 77 -11.77 7.21 13.39
C TRP A 77 -12.03 5.88 12.64
N LEU A 78 -12.01 4.75 13.34
CA LEU A 78 -12.35 3.45 12.75
C LEU A 78 -13.81 3.41 12.30
N GLU A 79 -14.72 3.94 13.11
CA GLU A 79 -16.13 4.08 12.76
C GLU A 79 -16.31 5.00 11.55
N TRP A 80 -15.69 6.19 11.57
CA TRP A 80 -15.76 7.17 10.49
C TRP A 80 -15.14 6.66 9.17
N THR A 81 -14.16 5.75 9.25
CA THR A 81 -13.52 5.15 8.07
C THR A 81 -14.05 3.76 7.73
N SER A 82 -15.14 3.31 8.36
CA SER A 82 -15.72 1.97 8.19
C SER A 82 -16.04 1.60 6.73
N ILE A 83 -16.39 2.58 5.90
CA ILE A 83 -16.66 2.40 4.46
C ILE A 83 -15.41 2.01 3.65
N TYR A 84 -14.20 2.40 4.09
CA TYR A 84 -12.98 2.27 3.27
C TYR A 84 -12.59 0.83 2.95
N SER A 85 -12.86 -0.14 3.83
CA SER A 85 -12.58 -1.55 3.51
C SER A 85 -13.40 -2.03 2.33
N SER A 86 -14.69 -1.67 2.29
CA SER A 86 -15.58 -2.02 1.18
C SER A 86 -15.23 -1.28 -0.09
N LEU A 87 -14.90 0.02 0.02
CA LEU A 87 -14.41 0.78 -1.14
C LEU A 87 -13.12 0.21 -1.70
N CYS A 88 -12.21 -0.23 -0.82
CA CYS A 88 -10.98 -0.88 -1.21
C CYS A 88 -11.28 -2.15 -2.02
N GLU A 89 -12.12 -3.04 -1.49
CA GLU A 89 -12.51 -4.29 -2.15
C GLU A 89 -13.19 -4.06 -3.50
N VAL A 90 -14.23 -3.21 -3.53
CA VAL A 90 -14.97 -2.95 -4.77
C VAL A 90 -14.08 -2.27 -5.79
N LEU A 91 -13.30 -1.26 -5.39
CA LEU A 91 -12.35 -0.61 -6.30
C LEU A 91 -11.43 -1.66 -6.92
N MET A 92 -10.78 -2.50 -6.12
CA MET A 92 -9.90 -3.57 -6.56
C MET A 92 -10.57 -4.54 -7.55
N GLN A 93 -11.83 -4.93 -7.34
CA GLN A 93 -12.59 -5.80 -8.26
C GLN A 93 -12.80 -5.20 -9.65
N HIS A 94 -12.86 -3.87 -9.75
CA HIS A 94 -13.05 -3.16 -11.02
C HIS A 94 -11.74 -2.84 -11.75
N LEU A 95 -10.59 -2.94 -11.07
CA LEU A 95 -9.29 -2.70 -11.70
C LEU A 95 -8.93 -3.83 -12.65
N LYS A 96 -8.17 -3.49 -13.69
CA LYS A 96 -7.82 -4.41 -14.78
C LYS A 96 -6.33 -4.69 -14.83
N VAL A 97 -6.00 -5.92 -15.22
CA VAL A 97 -4.67 -6.36 -15.63
C VAL A 97 -4.70 -6.52 -17.15
N ARG A 98 -3.85 -5.77 -17.85
CA ARG A 98 -3.75 -5.87 -19.31
C ARG A 98 -2.48 -6.58 -19.77
N ARG A 99 -1.43 -6.58 -18.96
CA ARG A 99 -0.13 -7.18 -19.32
C ARG A 99 0.46 -7.98 -18.17
N ALA A 100 0.51 -7.43 -16.96
CA ALA A 100 1.19 -8.10 -15.86
C ALA A 100 0.56 -7.85 -14.49
N LEU A 101 0.48 -8.92 -13.72
CA LEU A 101 0.20 -8.89 -12.29
C LEU A 101 1.48 -9.16 -11.52
N ARG A 102 1.90 -8.24 -10.67
CA ARG A 102 3.00 -8.44 -9.71
C ARG A 102 2.44 -8.92 -8.39
N ILE A 103 3.05 -9.93 -7.82
CA ILE A 103 2.78 -10.40 -6.47
C ILE A 103 4.06 -10.30 -5.64
N ASP A 104 3.94 -9.74 -4.44
CA ASP A 104 5.07 -9.63 -3.51
C ASP A 104 4.58 -9.55 -2.06
N HIS A 105 5.40 -10.10 -1.16
CA HIS A 105 5.09 -10.34 0.23
C HIS A 105 5.82 -9.36 1.14
N SER A 106 5.10 -8.82 2.12
CA SER A 106 5.64 -7.87 3.10
C SER A 106 5.46 -8.35 4.53
N VAL A 107 6.56 -8.79 5.13
CA VAL A 107 6.61 -9.12 6.57
C VAL A 107 6.61 -7.86 7.43
N LYS A 108 7.28 -6.79 6.95
CA LYS A 108 7.57 -5.58 7.74
C LYS A 108 6.31 -4.86 8.20
N PHE A 109 5.24 -4.91 7.42
CA PHE A 109 3.94 -4.36 7.82
C PHE A 109 3.32 -5.19 8.95
N CYS A 110 3.23 -6.51 8.78
CA CYS A 110 2.65 -7.42 9.78
C CYS A 110 3.38 -7.36 11.13
N MET A 111 4.70 -7.16 11.15
CA MET A 111 5.47 -7.00 12.40
C MET A 111 5.03 -5.81 13.26
N LYS A 112 4.32 -4.83 12.67
CA LYS A 112 3.82 -3.64 13.35
C LYS A 112 2.40 -3.82 13.88
N LEU A 113 1.73 -4.90 13.49
CA LEU A 113 0.38 -5.20 13.92
C LEU A 113 0.40 -6.05 15.19
N LYS A 114 -0.43 -5.68 16.16
CA LYS A 114 -0.57 -6.35 17.44
C LYS A 114 -2.02 -6.76 17.68
N ASN A 115 -2.20 -7.99 18.16
CA ASN A 115 -3.44 -8.42 18.77
C ASN A 115 -3.37 -8.11 20.27
N TRP A 116 -4.45 -7.56 20.80
CA TRP A 116 -4.58 -7.27 22.22
C TRP A 116 -5.40 -8.38 22.83
N THR A 117 -4.75 -9.29 23.53
CA THR A 117 -5.45 -10.35 24.25
C THR A 117 -6.03 -9.78 25.55
N GLY A 118 -7.14 -10.34 26.04
CA GLY A 118 -7.79 -9.91 27.29
C GLY A 118 -6.88 -10.01 28.52
N SER A 119 -5.73 -10.70 28.43
CA SER A 119 -4.69 -10.77 29.45
C SER A 119 -3.74 -9.56 29.48
N GLY A 120 -3.92 -8.58 28.59
CA GLY A 120 -3.05 -7.40 28.47
C GLY A 120 -1.71 -7.68 27.76
N GLN A 121 -1.49 -8.91 27.29
CA GLN A 121 -0.33 -9.26 26.47
C GLN A 121 -0.53 -8.83 25.01
N ARG A 122 0.58 -8.44 24.36
CA ARG A 122 0.59 -8.02 22.96
C ARG A 122 1.21 -9.11 22.10
N GLU A 123 0.39 -9.88 21.43
CA GLU A 123 0.87 -10.89 20.49
C GLU A 123 1.07 -10.28 19.09
N GLY A 124 2.13 -10.69 18.40
CA GLY A 124 2.42 -10.24 17.05
C GLY A 124 1.62 -11.04 16.02
N ILE A 125 1.01 -10.37 15.04
CA ILE A 125 0.38 -11.08 13.90
C ILE A 125 1.46 -11.70 12.98
N ALA A 126 2.69 -11.17 13.06
CA ALA A 126 3.81 -11.63 12.24
C ALA A 126 4.28 -13.05 12.58
N ASP A 127 3.91 -13.63 13.73
CA ASP A 127 4.39 -14.96 14.12
C ASP A 127 3.79 -16.09 13.24
N GLY A 128 2.92 -15.74 12.27
CA GLY A 128 2.52 -16.65 11.21
C GLY A 128 1.94 -16.03 9.94
N LYS A 129 1.95 -14.70 9.75
CA LYS A 129 1.33 -14.04 8.58
C LYS A 129 2.20 -12.92 7.97
N MET A 130 2.16 -12.83 6.64
CA MET A 130 2.78 -11.82 5.79
C MET A 130 1.70 -11.12 4.97
N LEU A 131 1.91 -9.86 4.57
CA LEU A 131 0.98 -9.15 3.68
C LEU A 131 1.36 -9.45 2.23
N LEU A 132 0.55 -10.22 1.52
CA LEU A 132 0.64 -10.37 0.08
C LEU A 132 -0.14 -9.22 -0.61
N LEU A 133 0.50 -8.56 -1.56
CA LEU A 133 -0.15 -7.58 -2.44
C LEU A 133 -0.06 -8.03 -3.89
N ALA A 134 -1.13 -7.77 -4.64
CA ALA A 134 -1.21 -7.99 -6.07
C ALA A 134 -1.35 -6.63 -6.78
N GLN A 135 -0.45 -6.30 -7.71
CA GLN A 135 -0.38 -5.00 -8.37
C GLN A 135 -0.35 -5.15 -9.90
N ASN A 136 -1.19 -4.40 -10.62
CA ASN A 136 -1.18 -4.40 -12.08
C ASN A 136 0.03 -3.65 -12.68
N GLU A 137 0.19 -3.72 -14.01
CA GLU A 137 1.36 -3.17 -14.71
C GLU A 137 1.56 -1.64 -14.55
N ILE A 138 0.49 -0.89 -14.29
CA ILE A 138 0.54 0.57 -14.07
C ILE A 138 0.74 0.96 -12.61
N GLY A 139 0.71 -0.01 -11.69
CA GLY A 139 1.01 0.21 -10.28
C GLY A 139 -0.19 0.28 -9.34
N GLN A 140 -1.42 0.01 -9.81
CA GLN A 140 -2.58 -0.09 -8.92
C GLN A 140 -2.59 -1.44 -8.19
N ILE A 141 -2.91 -1.42 -6.90
CA ILE A 141 -3.12 -2.63 -6.10
C ILE A 141 -4.50 -3.19 -6.44
N ILE A 142 -4.56 -4.40 -6.96
CA ILE A 142 -5.82 -5.07 -7.36
C ILE A 142 -6.22 -6.17 -6.39
N GLY A 143 -5.37 -6.50 -5.43
CA GLY A 143 -5.61 -7.54 -4.45
C GLY A 143 -4.66 -7.43 -3.26
N ARG A 144 -5.12 -7.90 -2.11
CA ARG A 144 -4.34 -7.98 -0.88
C ARG A 144 -4.81 -9.16 -0.03
N ARG A 145 -3.92 -9.85 0.66
CA ARG A 145 -4.26 -10.91 1.63
C ARG A 145 -3.19 -11.05 2.71
N LEU A 146 -3.57 -11.52 3.89
CA LEU A 146 -2.60 -12.00 4.88
C LEU A 146 -2.35 -13.49 4.61
N THR A 147 -1.10 -13.86 4.34
CA THR A 147 -0.69 -15.23 3.95
C THR A 147 0.36 -15.79 4.90
N ARG A 148 0.38 -17.11 5.13
CA ARG A 148 1.43 -17.76 5.95
C ARG A 148 2.76 -17.93 5.23
N SER A 149 2.73 -18.13 3.93
CA SER A 149 3.89 -18.37 3.07
C SER A 149 3.61 -17.90 1.64
N GLU A 150 4.67 -17.78 0.83
CA GLU A 150 4.54 -17.35 -0.56
C GLU A 150 3.76 -18.34 -1.41
N ASN A 151 4.04 -19.62 -1.22
CA ASN A 151 3.31 -20.73 -1.83
C ASN A 151 2.38 -21.36 -0.78
N ASN A 152 1.20 -20.77 -0.63
CA ASN A 152 0.14 -21.24 0.27
C ASN A 152 -1.22 -21.23 -0.45
N GLU A 153 -2.18 -21.96 0.10
CA GLU A 153 -3.60 -21.90 -0.30
C GLU A 153 -4.11 -20.45 -0.30
N GLU A 154 -3.75 -19.65 0.69
CA GLU A 154 -4.16 -18.24 0.79
C GLU A 154 -3.64 -17.37 -0.37
N THR A 155 -2.43 -17.67 -0.89
CA THR A 155 -1.89 -17.02 -2.09
C THR A 155 -2.71 -17.43 -3.31
N GLU A 156 -3.02 -18.73 -3.44
CA GLU A 156 -3.82 -19.26 -4.54
C GLU A 156 -5.24 -18.66 -4.54
N GLU A 157 -5.86 -18.54 -3.38
CA GLU A 157 -7.16 -17.88 -3.20
C GLU A 157 -7.12 -16.41 -3.65
N LEU A 158 -6.04 -15.67 -3.36
CA LEU A 158 -5.89 -14.30 -3.86
C LEU A 158 -5.78 -14.28 -5.38
N LEU A 159 -4.99 -15.18 -5.97
CA LEU A 159 -4.86 -15.27 -7.43
C LEU A 159 -6.20 -15.61 -8.10
N ARG A 160 -6.98 -16.54 -7.51
CA ARG A 160 -8.33 -16.88 -7.97
C ARG A 160 -9.27 -15.67 -7.87
N SER A 161 -9.21 -14.90 -6.78
CA SER A 161 -10.10 -13.74 -6.60
C SER A 161 -9.81 -12.56 -7.52
N VAL A 162 -8.60 -12.48 -8.08
CA VAL A 162 -8.24 -11.43 -9.07
C VAL A 162 -8.22 -11.95 -10.51
N ALA A 163 -8.58 -13.21 -10.74
CA ALA A 163 -8.47 -13.82 -12.06
C ALA A 163 -9.38 -13.16 -13.11
N HIS A 164 -10.56 -12.70 -12.69
CA HIS A 164 -11.49 -11.96 -13.55
C HIS A 164 -10.97 -10.57 -13.97
N SER A 165 -9.95 -10.04 -13.29
CA SER A 165 -9.36 -8.73 -13.60
C SER A 165 -8.46 -8.77 -14.83
N PHE A 166 -7.97 -9.96 -15.23
CA PHE A 166 -7.23 -10.12 -16.48
C PHE A 166 -8.18 -9.92 -17.65
N GLN A 167 -7.92 -8.91 -18.49
CA GLN A 167 -8.74 -8.71 -19.68
C GLN A 167 -8.52 -9.85 -20.69
N PRO A 168 -9.56 -10.21 -21.48
CA PRO A 168 -9.37 -11.04 -22.66
C PRO A 168 -8.33 -10.38 -23.56
N ALA A 169 -7.47 -11.17 -24.19
CA ALA A 169 -6.45 -10.68 -25.11
C ALA A 169 -7.11 -10.07 -26.36
N THR A 170 -7.62 -8.84 -26.26
CA THR A 170 -8.13 -8.08 -27.43
C THR A 170 -6.98 -7.57 -28.31
N SER A 171 -5.76 -7.65 -27.78
CA SER A 171 -4.49 -7.48 -28.49
C SER A 171 -3.63 -8.69 -28.11
N ASN A 172 -2.88 -9.27 -29.06
CA ASN A 172 -1.97 -10.42 -28.93
C ASN A 172 -0.82 -10.25 -27.90
N GLY A 173 -1.05 -9.57 -26.77
CA GLY A 173 -0.10 -9.40 -25.71
C GLY A 173 -0.21 -10.54 -24.71
N ASP A 174 0.91 -11.21 -24.49
CA ASP A 174 1.07 -12.19 -23.43
C ASP A 174 0.73 -11.58 -22.06
N LEU A 175 0.13 -12.42 -21.20
CA LEU A 175 -0.21 -12.06 -19.83
C LEU A 175 0.78 -12.71 -18.87
N PHE A 176 1.17 -11.96 -17.84
CA PHE A 176 2.19 -12.41 -16.91
C PHE A 176 1.77 -12.31 -15.45
N VAL A 177 2.21 -13.26 -14.63
CA VAL A 177 2.37 -13.08 -13.19
C VAL A 177 3.86 -12.94 -12.90
N VAL A 178 4.24 -11.86 -12.24
CA VAL A 178 5.63 -11.54 -11.91
C VAL A 178 5.82 -11.70 -10.39
N SER A 179 6.83 -12.48 -9.99
CA SER A 179 7.17 -12.75 -8.59
C SER A 179 8.69 -12.72 -8.38
N ASP A 180 9.11 -12.44 -7.15
CA ASP A 180 10.47 -12.55 -6.66
C ASP A 180 10.99 -14.00 -6.57
N ASP A 181 10.10 -14.98 -6.45
CA ASP A 181 10.38 -16.40 -6.65
C ASP A 181 9.40 -17.02 -7.66
N ALA A 182 9.67 -16.77 -8.95
CA ALA A 182 8.90 -17.35 -10.03
C ALA A 182 8.87 -18.88 -10.01
N SER A 183 9.87 -19.53 -9.42
CA SER A 183 9.92 -20.99 -9.38
C SER A 183 8.91 -21.57 -8.39
N SER A 184 8.77 -20.96 -7.21
CA SER A 184 7.86 -21.44 -6.17
C SER A 184 6.39 -21.27 -6.55
N VAL A 185 6.04 -20.19 -7.26
CA VAL A 185 4.64 -19.87 -7.60
C VAL A 185 4.18 -20.44 -8.95
N ARG A 186 5.10 -20.91 -9.82
CA ARG A 186 4.77 -21.33 -11.20
C ARG A 186 3.62 -22.33 -11.29
N ASN A 187 3.69 -23.40 -10.50
CA ASN A 187 2.65 -24.44 -10.50
C ASN A 187 1.31 -23.90 -10.01
N MET A 188 1.31 -23.00 -9.03
CA MET A 188 0.11 -22.36 -8.52
C MET A 188 -0.52 -21.44 -9.58
N VAL A 189 0.29 -20.61 -10.23
CA VAL A 189 -0.15 -19.74 -11.33
C VAL A 189 -0.77 -20.58 -12.44
N HIS A 190 -0.11 -21.67 -12.85
CA HIS A 190 -0.64 -22.58 -13.87
C HIS A 190 -1.98 -23.23 -13.44
N ARG A 191 -2.16 -23.62 -12.17
CA ARG A 191 -3.45 -24.15 -11.68
C ARG A 191 -4.58 -23.13 -11.74
N VAL A 192 -4.30 -21.84 -11.55
CA VAL A 192 -5.32 -20.77 -11.53
C VAL A 192 -5.62 -20.26 -12.94
N PHE A 193 -4.59 -20.06 -13.75
CA PHE A 193 -4.68 -19.36 -15.02
C PHE A 193 -4.46 -20.24 -16.25
N GLN A 194 -4.00 -21.48 -16.07
CA GLN A 194 -3.61 -22.40 -17.16
C GLN A 194 -2.57 -21.73 -18.07
N ASP A 195 -2.53 -22.10 -19.35
CA ASP A 195 -1.58 -21.57 -20.34
C ASP A 195 -1.85 -20.11 -20.73
N ARG A 196 -2.92 -19.50 -20.22
CA ARG A 196 -3.26 -18.10 -20.51
C ARG A 196 -2.27 -17.10 -19.92
N VAL A 197 -1.61 -17.46 -18.81
CA VAL A 197 -0.73 -16.54 -18.07
C VAL A 197 0.60 -17.21 -17.75
N SER A 198 1.69 -16.59 -18.19
CA SER A 198 3.05 -17.05 -17.94
C SER A 198 3.61 -16.49 -16.64
N THR A 199 4.39 -17.27 -15.91
CA THR A 199 5.13 -16.78 -14.73
C THR A 199 6.45 -16.15 -15.14
N LYS A 200 6.78 -15.00 -14.56
CA LYS A 200 8.02 -14.25 -14.79
C LYS A 200 8.70 -13.90 -13.46
N GLN A 201 10.02 -13.80 -13.53
CA GLN A 201 10.88 -13.47 -12.41
C GLN A 201 11.08 -11.95 -12.32
N ASP A 202 10.97 -11.38 -11.13
CA ASP A 202 11.28 -9.96 -10.89
C ASP A 202 12.79 -9.71 -11.04
N PRO A 203 13.22 -8.86 -12.00
CA PRO A 203 14.63 -8.51 -12.21
C PRO A 203 15.24 -7.72 -11.06
N PHE A 204 14.44 -6.99 -10.25
CA PHE A 204 14.98 -6.32 -9.06
C PHE A 204 15.55 -7.34 -8.10
N HIS A 205 14.76 -8.37 -7.80
CA HIS A 205 15.11 -9.41 -6.86
C HIS A 205 16.26 -10.27 -7.36
N VAL A 206 16.40 -10.47 -8.69
CA VAL A 206 17.60 -11.07 -9.30
C VAL A 206 18.86 -10.25 -9.01
N ILE A 207 18.83 -8.93 -9.27
CA ILE A 207 19.97 -8.04 -8.99
C ILE A 207 20.26 -7.99 -7.48
N GLN A 208 19.22 -7.95 -6.64
CA GLN A 208 19.35 -7.93 -5.19
C GLN A 208 20.00 -9.21 -4.66
N ARG A 209 19.57 -10.39 -5.13
CA ARG A 209 20.16 -11.69 -4.77
C ARG A 209 21.66 -11.73 -5.06
N ILE A 210 22.11 -11.17 -6.18
CA ILE A 210 23.55 -11.07 -6.49
C ILE A 210 24.25 -10.04 -5.59
N THR A 211 23.73 -8.81 -5.52
CA THR A 211 24.39 -7.71 -4.79
C THR A 211 24.53 -7.97 -3.29
N THR A 212 23.63 -8.73 -2.66
CA THR A 212 23.73 -9.11 -1.25
C THR A 212 24.92 -10.01 -0.94
N LYS A 213 25.42 -10.77 -1.93
CA LYS A 213 26.60 -11.65 -1.83
C LYS A 213 27.92 -10.96 -2.14
N VAL A 214 27.90 -9.65 -2.39
CA VAL A 214 29.05 -8.84 -2.79
C VAL A 214 29.38 -7.82 -1.70
N LYS A 215 30.68 -7.54 -1.52
CA LYS A 215 31.16 -6.51 -0.59
C LYS A 215 30.58 -5.14 -0.92
N VAL A 216 30.29 -4.35 0.12
CA VAL A 216 29.58 -3.06 0.02
C VAL A 216 30.19 -2.13 -1.04
N ALA A 217 31.53 -2.06 -1.11
CA ALA A 217 32.27 -1.23 -2.06
C ALA A 217 31.94 -1.53 -3.54
N LYS A 218 31.56 -2.77 -3.87
CA LYS A 218 31.28 -3.20 -5.26
C LYS A 218 29.81 -3.37 -5.58
N ARG A 219 28.90 -3.31 -4.58
CA ARG A 219 27.46 -3.48 -4.78
C ARG A 219 26.87 -2.53 -5.81
N LYS A 220 27.24 -1.25 -5.76
CA LYS A 220 26.74 -0.23 -6.70
C LYS A 220 27.20 -0.51 -8.14
N TRP A 221 28.45 -0.91 -8.29
CA TRP A 221 29.03 -1.26 -9.59
C TRP A 221 28.32 -2.47 -10.19
N ILE A 222 28.26 -3.59 -9.46
CA ILE A 222 27.67 -4.82 -10.01
C ILE A 222 26.18 -4.66 -10.30
N ALA A 223 25.43 -3.92 -9.46
CA ALA A 223 24.03 -3.62 -9.74
C ALA A 223 23.84 -2.85 -11.06
N LYS A 224 24.74 -1.92 -11.37
CA LYS A 224 24.71 -1.16 -12.63
C LYS A 224 25.01 -2.07 -13.82
N GLU A 225 26.04 -2.90 -13.72
CA GLU A 225 26.45 -3.81 -14.79
C GLU A 225 25.38 -4.87 -15.07
N LEU A 226 24.80 -5.47 -14.03
CA LEU A 226 23.70 -6.43 -14.17
C LEU A 226 22.45 -5.79 -14.78
N LYS A 227 22.14 -4.54 -14.42
CA LYS A 227 21.05 -3.81 -15.05
C LYS A 227 21.30 -3.59 -16.55
N ALA A 228 22.55 -3.30 -16.94
CA ALA A 228 22.93 -3.17 -18.35
C ALA A 228 22.95 -4.53 -19.09
N ALA A 229 23.17 -5.63 -18.38
CA ALA A 229 23.07 -6.99 -18.92
C ALA A 229 21.61 -7.44 -19.13
N ILE A 230 20.67 -6.95 -18.31
CA ILE A 230 19.24 -7.29 -18.42
C ILE A 230 18.52 -6.40 -19.43
N TYR A 231 18.86 -5.11 -19.45
CA TYR A 231 18.16 -4.11 -20.26
C TYR A 231 19.00 -3.57 -21.42
N THR A 232 18.34 -3.25 -22.53
CA THR A 232 18.90 -2.47 -23.64
C THR A 232 19.04 -0.98 -23.24
N VAL A 233 19.67 -0.19 -24.10
CA VAL A 233 19.78 1.27 -23.91
C VAL A 233 18.40 1.93 -23.87
N ASP A 234 17.46 1.42 -24.67
CA ASP A 234 16.05 1.84 -24.71
C ASP A 234 15.22 1.32 -23.52
N ARG A 235 15.87 0.60 -22.60
CA ARG A 235 15.29 0.04 -21.36
C ARG A 235 14.29 -1.08 -21.61
N GLU A 236 14.35 -1.70 -22.78
CA GLU A 236 13.67 -2.96 -23.07
C GLU A 236 14.47 -4.14 -22.53
N MET A 237 13.82 -5.28 -22.32
CA MET A 237 14.50 -6.52 -21.95
C MET A 237 15.33 -7.06 -23.12
N ARG A 238 16.58 -7.43 -22.87
CA ARG A 238 17.40 -8.13 -23.87
C ARG A 238 16.82 -9.53 -24.16
N PRO A 239 16.93 -10.04 -25.40
CA PRO A 239 16.60 -11.43 -25.70
C PRO A 239 17.36 -12.40 -24.79
N THR A 240 16.76 -13.56 -24.51
CA THR A 240 17.27 -14.55 -23.55
C THR A 240 18.76 -14.90 -23.74
N GLN A 241 19.19 -15.19 -24.97
CA GLN A 241 20.58 -15.58 -25.25
C GLN A 241 21.56 -14.44 -24.96
N GLU A 242 21.24 -13.24 -25.43
CA GLU A 242 22.06 -12.05 -25.21
C GLU A 242 22.12 -11.67 -23.72
N MET A 243 20.99 -11.74 -23.03
CA MET A 243 20.89 -11.50 -21.59
C MET A 243 21.75 -12.49 -20.81
N GLU A 244 21.71 -13.78 -21.15
CA GLU A 244 22.52 -14.80 -20.48
C GLU A 244 24.01 -14.52 -20.66
N SER A 245 24.47 -14.30 -21.89
CA SER A 245 25.87 -14.03 -22.19
C SER A 245 26.38 -12.78 -21.46
N ALA A 246 25.61 -11.68 -21.49
CA ALA A 246 25.96 -10.45 -20.80
C ALA A 246 25.97 -10.62 -19.28
N PHE A 247 24.96 -11.31 -18.72
CA PHE A 247 24.87 -11.56 -17.28
C PHE A 247 26.04 -12.41 -16.79
N ARG A 248 26.34 -13.51 -17.50
CA ARG A 248 27.47 -14.40 -17.22
C ARG A 248 28.78 -13.64 -17.22
N HIS A 249 29.02 -12.83 -18.26
CA HIS A 249 30.22 -12.01 -18.36
C HIS A 249 30.40 -11.08 -17.15
N VAL A 250 29.32 -10.45 -16.67
CA VAL A 250 29.38 -9.56 -15.51
C VAL A 250 29.74 -10.31 -14.23
N VAL A 251 29.11 -11.45 -13.96
CA VAL A 251 29.36 -12.20 -12.71
C VAL A 251 30.71 -12.91 -12.70
N GLU A 252 31.23 -13.33 -13.86
CA GLU A 252 32.55 -13.95 -14.01
C GLU A 252 33.69 -12.93 -13.94
N ARG A 253 33.44 -11.66 -14.31
CA ARG A 253 34.42 -10.56 -14.22
C ARG A 253 34.60 -10.04 -12.80
N LEU A 254 33.70 -10.34 -11.87
CA LEU A 254 33.84 -9.94 -10.47
C LEU A 254 34.97 -10.73 -9.81
N SER A 255 35.93 -10.04 -9.18
CA SER A 255 36.97 -10.70 -8.39
C SER A 255 36.36 -11.51 -7.24
N LEU A 256 36.88 -12.71 -6.99
CA LEU A 256 36.48 -13.51 -5.83
C LEU A 256 36.81 -12.79 -4.50
N ASP A 257 37.81 -11.90 -4.50
CA ASP A 257 38.12 -11.05 -3.35
C ASP A 257 37.01 -10.03 -3.04
N ASP A 258 36.14 -9.73 -4.00
CA ASP A 258 35.01 -8.81 -3.84
C ASP A 258 33.71 -9.50 -3.40
N VAL A 259 33.72 -10.84 -3.34
CA VAL A 259 32.60 -11.66 -2.88
C VAL A 259 32.62 -11.75 -1.34
N SER A 260 31.44 -11.69 -0.71
CA SER A 260 31.30 -11.72 0.76
C SER A 260 30.83 -13.07 1.31
N CYS A 261 30.60 -14.06 0.44
CA CYS A 261 30.20 -15.42 0.79
C CYS A 261 31.22 -16.45 0.29
N SER A 262 30.97 -17.74 0.54
CA SER A 262 31.82 -18.80 -0.02
C SER A 262 31.77 -18.84 -1.55
N VAL A 263 32.82 -19.37 -2.19
CA VAL A 263 32.88 -19.50 -3.66
C VAL A 263 31.79 -20.44 -4.19
N SER A 264 31.47 -21.51 -3.46
CA SER A 264 30.40 -22.44 -3.83
C SER A 264 29.02 -21.77 -3.75
N GLU A 265 28.75 -21.00 -2.70
CA GLU A 265 27.51 -20.23 -2.55
C GLU A 265 27.38 -19.16 -3.63
N TRP A 266 28.47 -18.46 -3.96
CA TRP A 266 28.51 -17.49 -5.04
C TRP A 266 28.16 -18.13 -6.39
N ARG A 267 28.84 -19.24 -6.73
CA ARG A 267 28.60 -19.99 -7.96
C ARG A 267 27.18 -20.51 -8.05
N GLY A 268 26.67 -21.12 -6.98
CA GLY A 268 25.30 -21.60 -6.90
C GLY A 268 24.28 -20.46 -7.10
N CYS A 269 24.55 -19.29 -6.52
CA CYS A 269 23.69 -18.12 -6.64
C CYS A 269 23.57 -17.65 -8.11
N TYR A 270 24.69 -17.36 -8.78
CA TYR A 270 24.59 -16.84 -10.16
C TYR A 270 24.18 -17.90 -11.17
N GLU A 271 24.56 -19.18 -11.02
CA GLU A 271 24.13 -20.24 -11.93
C GLU A 271 22.62 -20.51 -11.84
N SER A 272 22.03 -20.42 -10.64
CA SER A 272 20.57 -20.48 -10.47
C SER A 272 19.86 -19.36 -11.23
N ASN A 273 20.39 -18.13 -11.17
CA ASN A 273 19.86 -16.99 -11.92
C ASN A 273 20.07 -17.15 -13.44
N LEU A 274 21.21 -17.66 -13.89
CA LEU A 274 21.43 -17.99 -15.30
C LEU A 274 20.44 -19.05 -15.80
N GLY A 275 20.12 -20.05 -14.97
CA GLY A 275 19.06 -21.02 -15.25
C GLY A 275 17.68 -20.39 -15.42
N GLN A 276 17.34 -19.37 -14.61
CA GLN A 276 16.12 -18.57 -14.77
C GLN A 276 16.11 -17.80 -16.10
N ILE A 277 17.24 -17.18 -16.46
CA ILE A 277 17.38 -16.46 -17.73
C ILE A 277 17.20 -17.42 -18.91
N ARG A 278 17.90 -18.57 -18.92
CA ARG A 278 17.81 -19.58 -20.00
C ARG A 278 16.37 -20.07 -20.25
N ARG A 279 15.56 -20.20 -19.20
CA ARG A 279 14.14 -20.57 -19.31
C ARG A 279 13.25 -19.46 -19.87
N GLY A 280 13.76 -18.24 -20.00
CA GLY A 280 12.98 -17.07 -20.38
C GLY A 280 12.15 -16.49 -19.24
N ASP A 281 12.49 -16.79 -17.97
CA ASP A 281 11.75 -16.30 -16.81
C ASP A 281 11.83 -14.77 -16.68
N LEU A 282 12.90 -14.13 -17.22
CA LEU A 282 13.05 -12.67 -17.22
C LEU A 282 12.57 -12.01 -18.51
N PHE A 283 12.60 -12.71 -19.64
CA PHE A 283 12.32 -12.09 -20.95
C PHE A 283 10.82 -11.86 -21.14
N VAL A 284 10.47 -10.66 -21.61
CA VAL A 284 9.12 -10.29 -22.03
C VAL A 284 9.23 -9.51 -23.33
N GLN A 285 8.60 -10.04 -24.38
CA GLN A 285 8.47 -9.33 -25.65
C GLN A 285 7.65 -8.06 -25.43
N GLU A 286 8.06 -6.94 -26.05
CA GLU A 286 7.43 -5.63 -25.85
C GLU A 286 7.29 -5.27 -24.35
N SER A 287 8.39 -5.42 -23.61
CA SER A 287 8.49 -5.15 -22.17
C SER A 287 8.16 -3.70 -21.76
N VAL A 288 8.04 -2.79 -22.73
CA VAL A 288 7.68 -1.39 -22.54
C VAL A 288 6.57 -1.01 -23.52
N TYR A 289 5.53 -0.33 -23.05
CA TYR A 289 4.46 0.20 -23.89
C TYR A 289 4.04 1.59 -23.41
N LYS A 290 3.25 2.32 -24.21
CA LYS A 290 2.74 3.65 -23.83
C LYS A 290 1.30 3.58 -23.37
N GLU A 291 1.01 4.22 -22.25
CA GLU A 291 -0.35 4.40 -21.73
C GLU A 291 -0.44 5.68 -20.91
N GLY A 292 -1.53 6.44 -21.05
CA GLY A 292 -1.68 7.73 -20.36
C GLY A 292 -0.54 8.72 -20.67
N GLY A 293 0.05 8.64 -21.87
CA GLY A 293 1.22 9.45 -22.26
C GLY A 293 2.54 9.06 -21.58
N LYS A 294 2.57 7.97 -20.79
CA LYS A 294 3.75 7.50 -20.06
C LYS A 294 4.22 6.15 -20.57
N ALA A 295 5.53 5.90 -20.47
CA ALA A 295 6.10 4.58 -20.71
C ALA A 295 5.83 3.67 -19.50
N VAL A 296 5.07 2.60 -19.70
CA VAL A 296 4.78 1.55 -18.71
C VAL A 296 5.69 0.36 -18.99
N ARG A 297 6.33 -0.15 -17.94
CA ARG A 297 7.13 -1.37 -18.03
C ARG A 297 6.34 -2.55 -17.50
N VAL A 298 6.25 -3.61 -18.30
CA VAL A 298 5.56 -4.85 -17.93
C VAL A 298 6.29 -5.56 -16.80
N VAL A 299 7.61 -5.60 -16.86
CA VAL A 299 8.48 -6.13 -15.80
C VAL A 299 9.51 -5.06 -15.43
N SER A 300 9.51 -4.62 -14.18
CA SER A 300 10.33 -3.49 -13.73
C SER A 300 10.91 -3.72 -12.35
N THR A 301 12.05 -3.09 -12.09
CA THR A 301 12.83 -3.34 -10.89
C THR A 301 12.37 -2.58 -9.63
N SER A 302 11.15 -2.03 -9.55
CA SER A 302 10.83 -1.13 -8.41
C SER A 302 9.37 -0.81 -8.09
N GLN A 303 8.38 -1.37 -8.78
CA GLN A 303 7.02 -0.80 -8.71
C GLN A 303 6.28 -1.05 -7.38
N LEU A 304 6.49 -2.21 -6.73
CA LEU A 304 5.87 -2.47 -5.43
C LEU A 304 6.70 -1.97 -4.24
N GLU A 305 8.02 -1.91 -4.38
CA GLU A 305 8.96 -1.38 -3.37
C GLU A 305 8.60 0.03 -2.90
N GLY A 306 8.19 0.90 -3.83
CA GLY A 306 7.73 2.25 -3.50
C GLY A 306 6.50 2.24 -2.58
N PHE A 307 5.54 1.35 -2.87
CA PHE A 307 4.33 1.18 -2.06
C PHE A 307 4.67 0.62 -0.68
N HIS A 308 5.50 -0.42 -0.60
CA HIS A 308 5.96 -1.00 0.66
C HIS A 308 6.74 -0.01 1.52
N SER A 309 7.61 0.79 0.91
CA SER A 309 8.38 1.80 1.62
C SER A 309 7.48 2.91 2.19
N ALA A 310 6.47 3.34 1.42
CA ALA A 310 5.47 4.31 1.90
C ALA A 310 4.60 3.73 3.02
N LEU A 311 4.12 2.48 2.87
CA LEU A 311 3.34 1.79 3.90
C LEU A 311 4.13 1.60 5.19
N LYS A 312 5.42 1.24 5.10
CA LYS A 312 6.32 1.14 6.25
C LYS A 312 6.47 2.47 6.99
N LYS A 313 6.57 3.59 6.25
CA LYS A 313 6.63 4.94 6.85
C LYS A 313 5.31 5.33 7.51
N LEU A 314 4.19 4.86 6.98
CA LEU A 314 2.86 5.12 7.52
C LEU A 314 2.63 4.39 8.86
N VAL A 315 3.12 3.14 8.95
CA VAL A 315 2.98 2.29 10.14
C VAL A 315 4.34 2.01 10.79
N VAL A 316 5.05 3.08 11.19
CA VAL A 316 6.34 2.95 11.89
C VAL A 316 6.14 2.42 13.32
N ARG A 317 5.06 2.89 13.95
CA ARG A 317 4.65 2.52 15.31
C ARG A 317 3.91 1.18 15.34
N GLN A 318 3.92 0.51 16.49
CA GLN A 318 3.02 -0.62 16.71
C GLN A 318 1.58 -0.13 16.82
N VAL A 319 0.66 -0.82 16.17
CA VAL A 319 -0.78 -0.52 16.16
C VAL A 319 -1.59 -1.81 16.35
N SER A 320 -2.86 -1.68 16.71
CA SER A 320 -3.76 -2.84 16.67
C SER A 320 -3.92 -3.34 15.23
N ALA A 321 -4.21 -4.63 15.07
CA ALA A 321 -4.54 -5.26 13.80
C ALA A 321 -5.59 -4.46 13.01
N ALA A 322 -6.71 -4.18 13.66
CA ALA A 322 -7.83 -3.45 13.08
C ALA A 322 -7.42 -2.06 12.58
N LEU A 323 -6.63 -1.32 13.36
CA LEU A 323 -6.14 0.00 12.96
C LEU A 323 -5.17 -0.09 11.78
N GLY A 324 -4.20 -1.01 11.82
CA GLY A 324 -3.22 -1.15 10.75
C GLY A 324 -3.85 -1.59 9.43
N LEU A 325 -4.79 -2.53 9.46
CA LEU A 325 -5.51 -2.98 8.26
C LEU A 325 -6.43 -1.89 7.70
N ARG A 326 -7.10 -1.11 8.56
CA ARG A 326 -7.89 0.05 8.11
C ARG A 326 -7.01 1.12 7.46
N ILE A 327 -5.83 1.39 8.03
CA ILE A 327 -4.84 2.29 7.43
C ILE A 327 -4.42 1.79 6.04
N LEU A 328 -4.18 0.48 5.89
CA LEU A 328 -3.86 -0.14 4.60
C LEU A 328 -4.98 0.09 3.57
N ASP A 329 -6.24 -0.09 3.95
CA ASP A 329 -7.40 0.13 3.06
C ASP A 329 -7.51 1.57 2.59
N VAL A 330 -7.43 2.52 3.52
CA VAL A 330 -7.43 3.95 3.18
C VAL A 330 -6.27 4.27 2.24
N PHE A 331 -5.09 3.67 2.49
CA PHE A 331 -3.91 3.91 1.69
C PHE A 331 -4.03 3.31 0.27
N ILE A 332 -4.57 2.10 0.13
CA ILE A 332 -4.81 1.46 -1.17
C ILE A 332 -5.82 2.25 -2.00
N VAL A 333 -6.96 2.65 -1.42
CA VAL A 333 -7.99 3.43 -2.13
C VAL A 333 -7.38 4.71 -2.71
N ARG A 334 -6.67 5.48 -1.89
CA ARG A 334 -6.02 6.73 -2.32
C ARG A 334 -4.95 6.49 -3.38
N HIS A 335 -4.12 5.48 -3.20
CA HIS A 335 -3.07 5.14 -4.14
C HIS A 335 -3.64 4.73 -5.50
N ASN A 336 -4.66 3.87 -5.50
CA ASN A 336 -5.28 3.37 -6.72
C ASN A 336 -6.00 4.45 -7.51
N LEU A 337 -6.71 5.36 -6.82
CA LEU A 337 -7.38 6.50 -7.47
C LEU A 337 -6.36 7.46 -8.07
N ARG A 338 -5.25 7.73 -7.37
CA ARG A 338 -4.18 8.59 -7.89
C ARG A 338 -3.51 7.97 -9.12
N VAL A 339 -3.08 6.71 -9.02
CA VAL A 339 -2.42 6.00 -10.12
C VAL A 339 -3.40 5.84 -11.30
N GLY A 340 -4.64 5.44 -11.05
CA GLY A 340 -5.62 5.25 -12.12
C GLY A 340 -5.96 6.56 -12.84
N ALA A 341 -6.00 7.70 -12.13
CA ALA A 341 -6.17 9.02 -12.78
C ALA A 341 -5.01 9.33 -13.74
N GLU A 342 -3.77 9.01 -13.34
CA GLU A 342 -2.57 9.23 -14.18
C GLU A 342 -2.59 8.43 -15.50
N PHE A 343 -3.34 7.32 -15.57
CA PHE A 343 -3.41 6.43 -16.72
C PHE A 343 -4.80 6.36 -17.39
N GLY A 344 -5.77 7.14 -16.91
CA GLY A 344 -7.16 7.07 -17.39
C GLY A 344 -7.85 5.72 -17.10
N ARG A 345 -7.46 5.05 -16.01
CA ARG A 345 -8.00 3.75 -15.56
C ARG A 345 -8.90 3.82 -14.33
N ASN A 346 -9.20 5.02 -13.81
CA ASN A 346 -10.19 5.15 -12.76
C ASN A 346 -11.57 4.76 -13.29
N VAL A 347 -12.42 4.27 -12.38
CA VAL A 347 -13.86 4.18 -12.65
C VAL A 347 -14.36 5.57 -13.01
N ASN A 348 -15.07 5.69 -14.13
CA ASN A 348 -15.65 6.97 -14.54
C ASN A 348 -16.85 7.29 -13.64
N VAL A 349 -16.66 8.24 -12.73
CA VAL A 349 -17.68 8.74 -11.81
C VAL A 349 -18.09 10.19 -12.12
N GLY A 350 -17.81 10.67 -13.34
CA GLY A 350 -18.07 12.05 -13.75
C GLY A 350 -17.20 13.07 -13.01
N ASP A 351 -17.78 14.24 -12.73
CA ASP A 351 -17.10 15.36 -12.04
C ASP A 351 -17.00 15.17 -10.51
N LEU A 352 -17.62 14.12 -9.96
CA LEU A 352 -17.60 13.81 -8.53
C LEU A 352 -16.34 13.02 -8.16
N ASP A 353 -15.79 13.28 -6.98
CA ASP A 353 -14.76 12.39 -6.45
C ASP A 353 -15.38 11.09 -5.93
N PHE A 354 -14.71 9.97 -6.22
CA PHE A 354 -15.18 8.61 -5.89
C PHE A 354 -15.52 8.44 -4.40
N ILE A 355 -14.80 9.14 -3.51
CA ILE A 355 -14.99 9.03 -2.05
C ILE A 355 -16.25 9.77 -1.62
N SER A 356 -16.46 11.01 -2.07
CA SER A 356 -17.68 11.78 -1.81
C SER A 356 -18.91 11.08 -2.36
N LEU A 357 -18.84 10.57 -3.59
CA LEU A 357 -19.94 9.81 -4.20
C LEU A 357 -20.28 8.56 -3.37
N SER A 358 -19.26 7.86 -2.87
CA SER A 358 -19.45 6.69 -2.01
C SER A 358 -20.05 7.04 -0.65
N HIS A 359 -19.64 8.15 -0.04
CA HIS A 359 -20.27 8.63 1.20
C HIS A 359 -21.73 9.04 0.98
N ALA A 360 -22.03 9.72 -0.12
CA ALA A 360 -23.40 10.08 -0.47
C ALA A 360 -24.27 8.83 -0.65
N ALA A 361 -23.76 7.82 -1.37
CA ALA A 361 -24.44 6.54 -1.55
C ALA A 361 -24.66 5.80 -0.22
N LEU A 362 -23.69 5.83 0.72
CA LEU A 362 -23.85 5.21 2.03
C LEU A 362 -24.98 5.88 2.84
N LEU A 363 -25.01 7.21 2.84
CA LEU A 363 -26.01 7.99 3.58
C LEU A 363 -27.41 7.94 2.94
N SER A 364 -27.48 7.61 1.64
CA SER A 364 -28.72 7.48 0.88
C SER A 364 -29.11 6.02 0.63
N HIS A 365 -28.54 5.06 1.36
CA HIS A 365 -28.83 3.64 1.17
C HIS A 365 -30.33 3.34 1.30
N GLY A 366 -30.93 2.81 0.23
CA GLY A 366 -32.37 2.57 0.12
C GLY A 366 -33.17 3.68 -0.58
N ALA A 367 -32.54 4.78 -0.96
CA ALA A 367 -33.14 5.80 -1.83
C ALA A 367 -33.05 5.39 -3.30
N VAL A 368 -33.94 5.94 -4.13
CA VAL A 368 -33.85 5.82 -5.59
C VAL A 368 -32.66 6.64 -6.08
N ALA A 369 -31.80 6.04 -6.90
CA ALA A 369 -30.65 6.72 -7.45
C ALA A 369 -31.08 7.85 -8.40
N GLU A 370 -30.60 9.07 -8.15
CA GLU A 370 -30.89 10.24 -8.99
C GLU A 370 -29.95 10.36 -10.20
N SER A 371 -28.90 9.54 -10.28
CA SER A 371 -27.94 9.53 -11.38
C SER A 371 -27.31 8.15 -11.59
N PRO A 372 -26.81 7.83 -12.80
CA PRO A 372 -26.07 6.58 -13.05
C PRO A 372 -24.84 6.40 -12.16
N GLN A 373 -24.20 7.50 -11.75
CA GLN A 373 -23.03 7.48 -10.85
C GLN A 373 -23.45 7.10 -9.43
N LEU A 374 -24.55 7.68 -8.93
CA LEU A 374 -25.10 7.33 -7.63
C LEU A 374 -25.65 5.90 -7.64
N GLU A 375 -26.26 5.47 -8.74
CA GLU A 375 -26.71 4.08 -8.93
C GLU A 375 -25.54 3.11 -8.89
N PHE A 376 -24.45 3.44 -9.60
CA PHE A 376 -23.20 2.67 -9.53
C PHE A 376 -22.69 2.58 -8.09
N ALA A 377 -22.61 3.70 -7.37
CA ALA A 377 -22.12 3.71 -6.00
C ALA A 377 -23.06 3.01 -5.00
N LEU A 378 -24.38 3.13 -5.16
CA LEU A 378 -25.38 2.40 -4.37
C LEU A 378 -25.28 0.90 -4.63
N ASN A 379 -25.08 0.48 -5.88
CA ASN A 379 -24.83 -0.92 -6.22
C ASN A 379 -23.49 -1.44 -5.66
N MET A 380 -22.46 -0.60 -5.59
CA MET A 380 -21.22 -0.95 -4.91
C MET A 380 -21.45 -1.17 -3.40
N ILE A 381 -22.26 -0.32 -2.76
CA ILE A 381 -22.50 -0.36 -1.31
C ILE A 381 -23.55 -1.40 -0.92
N SER A 382 -24.52 -1.74 -1.77
CA SER A 382 -25.46 -2.83 -1.50
C SER A 382 -24.78 -4.20 -1.45
N ARG A 383 -23.63 -4.35 -2.14
CA ARG A 383 -22.75 -5.52 -1.99
C ARG A 383 -22.05 -5.57 -0.63
N TRP A 384 -21.94 -4.44 0.08
CA TRP A 384 -21.35 -4.39 1.42
C TRP A 384 -22.29 -4.94 2.51
N THR A 385 -23.61 -4.73 2.39
CA THR A 385 -24.58 -5.26 3.38
C THR A 385 -24.74 -6.78 3.33
N ASN A 386 -24.29 -7.44 2.26
CA ASN A 386 -24.39 -8.89 2.08
C ASN A 386 -23.11 -9.67 2.46
N GLY A 387 -22.18 -9.03 3.20
CA GLY A 387 -21.13 -9.67 3.98
C GLY A 387 -19.84 -9.97 3.23
N PHE A 388 -18.66 -9.65 3.80
CA PHE A 388 -17.38 -10.21 3.36
C PHE A 388 -16.31 -10.29 4.46
N GLU A 389 -15.39 -11.23 4.24
CA GLU A 389 -14.61 -12.01 5.19
C GLU A 389 -13.23 -11.44 5.59
N PHE A 390 -12.82 -10.29 5.05
CA PHE A 390 -11.45 -9.81 5.28
C PHE A 390 -11.14 -9.53 6.76
N LEU A 391 -12.14 -9.14 7.56
CA LEU A 391 -12.02 -8.98 9.01
C LEU A 391 -12.23 -10.29 9.79
N LYS A 392 -12.87 -11.30 9.19
CA LYS A 392 -12.97 -12.66 9.78
C LYS A 392 -11.62 -13.37 9.76
N ALA A 393 -10.71 -13.01 8.85
CA ALA A 393 -9.35 -13.56 8.79
C ALA A 393 -8.43 -13.15 9.97
N LEU A 394 -8.95 -12.35 10.92
CA LEU A 394 -8.29 -12.03 12.20
C LEU A 394 -8.75 -12.94 13.36
N GLU A 395 -9.83 -13.70 13.16
CA GLU A 395 -10.25 -14.82 14.01
C GLU A 395 -9.56 -16.10 13.52
#